data_AF-A0A6I3LEI4-F1
#
_entry.id   AF-A0A6I3LEI4-F1
#
_cell.length_a   1.000
_cell.length_b   1.000
_cell.length_c   1.000
_cell.angle_alpha   90.00
_cell.angle_beta   90.00
_cell.angle_gamma   90.00
#
_symmetry.space_group_name_H-M   'P 1'
#
loop_
_entity.id
_entity.type
_entity.pdbx_description
1 polymer ?
#
loop_
_entity_poly.entity_id
_entity_poly.type
_entity_poly.pdbx_seq_one_letter_code
_entity_poly.pdbx_strand_id
1 'polypeptide(L)'
;DRILICGDSNGGYMTMLMIRDNPDYFAAAFPTCEALNDTLITDEEILSMKELPIWFISAKTDTTVPVSEYVVPTYNRLIEAGAKDVHM
;
A
#
# COMPACT_ATOMS: atom_id res chain seq x y z
N ASP A 1 9.80 17.72 9.13
CA ASP A 1 8.32 17.73 9.08
C ASP A 1 7.79 16.32 8.83
N ARG A 2 6.53 16.05 9.20
CA ARG A 2 5.87 14.76 8.96
C ARG A 2 4.86 14.93 7.83
N ILE A 3 5.17 14.43 6.63
CA ILE A 3 4.27 14.42 5.49
C ILE A 3 3.56 13.07 5.48
N LEU A 4 2.22 13.08 5.57
CA LEU A 4 1.42 11.89 5.40
C LEU A 4 0.73 11.95 4.03
N ILE A 5 0.52 10.80 3.41
CA ILE A 5 -0.13 10.70 2.11
C ILE A 5 -1.30 9.73 2.14
N CYS A 6 -2.37 10.10 1.44
CA CYS A 6 -3.54 9.27 1.25
C CYS A 6 -4.27 9.62 -0.02
N GLY A 7 -5.11 8.69 -0.46
CA GLY A 7 -6.05 8.89 -1.53
C GLY A 7 -7.01 7.72 -1.63
N ASP A 8 -8.13 7.97 -2.30
CA ASP A 8 -9.22 7.01 -2.51
C ASP A 8 -9.27 6.59 -3.97
N SER A 9 -9.48 5.30 -4.23
CA SER A 9 -9.61 4.71 -5.57
C SER A 9 -8.36 5.00 -6.44
N ASN A 10 -8.48 5.78 -7.53
CA ASN A 10 -7.32 6.23 -8.30
C ASN A 10 -6.33 7.05 -7.45
N GLY A 11 -6.80 7.74 -6.42
CA GLY A 11 -5.94 8.37 -5.41
C GLY A 11 -5.23 7.34 -4.52
N GLY A 12 -5.86 6.20 -4.24
CA GLY A 12 -5.22 5.07 -3.55
C GLY A 12 -4.12 4.47 -4.42
N TYR A 13 -4.39 4.28 -5.72
CA TYR A 13 -3.38 3.89 -6.71
C TYR A 13 -2.19 4.86 -6.73
N MET A 14 -2.45 6.18 -6.81
CA MET A 14 -1.37 7.17 -6.79
C MET A 14 -0.63 7.19 -5.46
N THR A 15 -1.31 6.96 -4.32
CA THR A 15 -0.65 6.82 -3.02
C THR A 15 0.34 5.67 -3.03
N MET A 16 -0.05 4.52 -3.58
CA MET A 16 0.82 3.35 -3.70
C MET A 16 2.04 3.64 -4.58
N LEU A 17 1.87 4.28 -5.74
CA LEU A 17 3.01 4.67 -6.58
C LEU A 17 3.97 5.62 -5.86
N MET A 18 3.44 6.59 -5.12
CA MET A 18 4.26 7.58 -4.42
C MET A 18 5.11 6.93 -3.33
N ILE A 19 4.57 5.99 -2.55
CA ILE A 19 5.32 5.31 -1.48
C ILE A 19 6.27 4.23 -2.01
N ARG A 20 5.93 3.59 -3.13
CA ARG A 20 6.78 2.61 -3.81
C ARG A 20 8.02 3.28 -4.40
N ASP A 21 7.82 4.40 -5.09
CA ASP A 21 8.88 5.12 -5.80
C ASP A 21 9.66 6.07 -4.88
N ASN A 22 9.10 6.45 -3.72
CA ASN A 22 9.70 7.38 -2.75
C ASN A 22 9.48 6.92 -1.29
N PRO A 23 9.98 5.73 -0.89
CA PRO A 23 9.65 5.12 0.41
C PRO A 23 10.08 5.94 1.62
N ASP A 24 11.15 6.75 1.51
CA ASP A 24 11.69 7.56 2.60
C ASP A 24 11.12 8.99 2.67
N TYR A 25 10.25 9.38 1.73
CA TYR A 25 9.74 10.74 1.66
C TYR A 25 8.58 11.00 2.63
N PHE A 26 7.76 9.99 2.87
CA PHE A 26 6.56 10.09 3.69
C PHE A 26 6.79 9.51 5.08
N ALA A 27 6.11 10.10 6.07
CA ALA A 27 6.13 9.59 7.44
C ALA A 27 5.16 8.42 7.64
N ALA A 28 4.08 8.36 6.85
CA ALA A 28 3.09 7.29 6.85
C ALA A 28 2.18 7.41 5.61
N ALA A 29 1.50 6.32 5.26
CA ALA A 29 0.49 6.29 4.21
C ALA A 29 -0.79 5.57 4.64
N PHE A 30 -1.93 5.99 4.10
CA PHE A 30 -3.21 5.34 4.35
C PHE A 30 -4.07 5.26 3.07
N PRO A 31 -3.66 4.40 2.12
CA PRO A 31 -4.37 4.24 0.85
C PRO A 31 -5.75 3.59 1.06
N THR A 32 -6.78 4.15 0.42
CA THR A 32 -8.16 3.63 0.45
C THR A 32 -8.53 3.06 -0.92
N CYS A 33 -9.07 1.84 -0.94
CA CYS A 33 -9.41 1.04 -2.12
C CYS A 33 -8.39 1.20 -3.26
N GLU A 34 -7.12 1.01 -2.91
CA GLU A 34 -6.01 1.18 -3.85
C GLU A 34 -6.09 0.14 -4.97
N ALA A 35 -5.80 0.59 -6.18
CA ALA A 35 -5.93 -0.20 -7.40
C ALA A 35 -4.58 -0.51 -8.05
N LEU A 36 -3.49 -0.53 -7.28
CA LEU A 36 -2.19 -0.99 -7.78
C LEU A 36 -2.13 -2.50 -7.65
N ASN A 37 -2.28 -3.20 -8.77
CA ASN A 37 -2.23 -4.65 -8.78
C ASN A 37 -0.87 -5.14 -8.24
N ASP A 38 -0.87 -6.09 -7.31
CA ASP A 38 0.35 -6.58 -6.64
C ASP A 38 1.41 -7.12 -7.62
N THR A 39 0.98 -7.63 -8.78
CA THR A 39 1.89 -8.11 -9.84
C THR A 39 2.77 -7.00 -10.43
N LEU A 40 2.45 -5.73 -10.15
CA LEU A 40 3.21 -4.56 -10.56
C LEU A 40 4.14 -4.04 -9.46
N ILE A 41 4.24 -4.74 -8.33
CA ILE A 41 5.13 -4.41 -7.21
C ILE A 41 6.20 -5.49 -7.11
N THR A 42 7.47 -5.13 -7.31
CA THR A 42 8.58 -6.08 -7.22
C THR A 42 8.90 -6.44 -5.77
N ASP A 43 9.63 -7.55 -5.56
CA ASP A 43 10.07 -7.93 -4.21
C ASP A 43 11.02 -6.88 -3.60
N GLU A 44 11.82 -6.21 -4.43
CA GLU A 44 12.71 -5.12 -3.99
C GLU A 44 11.91 -3.89 -3.53
N GLU A 45 10.80 -3.58 -4.19
CA GLU A 45 9.89 -2.52 -3.79
C GLU A 45 9.13 -2.87 -2.50
N ILE A 46 8.74 -4.12 -2.30
CA ILE A 46 8.19 -4.57 -1.01
C ILE A 46 9.23 -4.38 0.11
N LEU A 47 10.49 -4.77 -0.15
CA LEU A 47 11.57 -4.62 0.82
C LEU A 47 11.89 -3.16 1.14
N SER A 48 11.70 -2.24 0.19
CA SER A 48 11.89 -0.81 0.42
C SER A 48 10.71 -0.19 1.19
N MET A 49 9.48 -0.59 0.90
CA MET A 49 8.27 -0.07 1.57
C MET A 49 8.05 -0.61 2.98
N LYS A 50 8.61 -1.78 3.35
CA LYS A 50 8.28 -2.48 4.61
C LYS A 50 8.52 -1.67 5.90
N GLU A 51 9.40 -0.68 5.87
CA GLU A 51 9.71 0.17 7.03
C GLU A 51 8.77 1.38 7.13
N LEU A 52 8.00 1.68 6.08
CA LEU A 52 7.02 2.76 6.08
C LEU A 52 5.76 2.32 6.83
N PRO A 53 5.23 3.12 7.77
CA PRO A 53 3.92 2.87 8.36
C PRO A 53 2.80 2.99 7.32
N ILE A 54 2.01 1.93 7.14
CA ILE A 54 0.91 1.90 6.15
C ILE A 54 -0.37 1.37 6.78
N TRP A 55 -1.48 2.09 6.59
CA TRP A 55 -2.81 1.60 6.95
C TRP A 55 -3.67 1.45 5.69
N PHE A 56 -3.83 0.22 5.22
CA PHE A 56 -4.71 -0.08 4.10
C PHE A 56 -6.19 -0.02 4.51
N ILE A 57 -7.02 0.63 3.70
CA ILE A 57 -8.46 0.73 3.96
C ILE A 57 -9.20 0.20 2.75
N SER A 58 -10.02 -0.84 2.93
CA SER A 58 -10.80 -1.42 1.82
C SER A 58 -12.08 -2.08 2.32
N ALA A 59 -13.02 -2.32 1.40
CA ALA A 59 -14.24 -3.06 1.69
C ALA A 59 -14.16 -4.45 1.05
N LYS A 60 -14.40 -5.52 1.83
CA LYS A 60 -14.46 -6.89 1.31
C LYS A 60 -15.49 -7.07 0.17
N THR A 61 -16.52 -6.23 0.13
CA THR A 61 -17.60 -6.26 -0.86
C THR A 61 -17.34 -5.40 -2.10
N ASP A 62 -16.16 -4.78 -2.22
CA ASP A 62 -15.82 -3.98 -3.40
C ASP A 62 -15.67 -4.88 -4.65
N THR A 63 -16.51 -4.64 -5.65
CA THR A 63 -16.49 -5.37 -6.93
C THR A 63 -15.72 -4.64 -8.03
N THR A 64 -15.29 -3.40 -7.80
CA THR A 64 -14.52 -2.59 -8.75
C THR A 64 -13.02 -2.75 -8.50
N VAL A 65 -12.60 -2.85 -7.24
CA VAL A 65 -11.22 -3.13 -6.83
C VAL A 65 -11.23 -4.33 -5.86
N PRO A 66 -11.34 -5.58 -6.37
CA PRO A 66 -11.45 -6.76 -5.52
C PRO A 66 -10.24 -6.96 -4.62
N VAL A 67 -10.44 -6.97 -3.30
CA VAL A 67 -9.33 -6.99 -2.32
C VAL A 67 -8.37 -8.17 -2.49
N SER A 68 -8.83 -9.31 -3.02
CA SER A 68 -8.01 -10.49 -3.29
C SER A 68 -6.97 -10.31 -4.40
N GLU A 69 -7.16 -9.32 -5.27
CA GLU A 69 -6.28 -9.03 -6.42
C GLU A 69 -5.37 -7.83 -6.20
N TYR A 70 -5.69 -6.96 -5.23
CA TYR A 70 -5.00 -5.71 -4.94
C TYR A 70 -4.42 -5.72 -3.52
N VAL A 71 -5.13 -5.14 -2.56
CA VAL A 71 -4.61 -4.88 -1.22
C VAL A 71 -4.15 -6.11 -0.43
N VAL A 72 -4.85 -7.25 -0.52
CA VAL A 72 -4.54 -8.46 0.28
C VAL A 72 -3.17 -9.06 -0.08
N PRO A 73 -2.84 -9.34 -1.35
CA PRO A 73 -1.53 -9.88 -1.69
C PRO A 73 -0.37 -8.93 -1.32
N THR A 74 -0.51 -7.61 -1.54
CA THR A 74 0.52 -6.64 -1.16
C THR A 74 0.71 -6.55 0.35
N TYR A 75 -0.39 -6.51 1.12
CA TYR A 75 -0.34 -6.57 2.58
C TYR A 75 0.41 -7.82 3.06
N ASN A 76 0.06 -8.99 2.53
CA ASN A 76 0.71 -10.25 2.92
C ASN A 76 2.21 -10.23 2.63
N ARG A 77 2.62 -9.75 1.45
CA ARG A 77 4.05 -9.65 1.08
C ARG A 77 4.81 -8.70 2.00
N LEU A 78 4.22 -7.57 2.42
CA LEU A 78 4.82 -6.67 3.40
C LEU A 78 4.98 -7.35 4.77
N ILE A 79 3.96 -8.07 5.25
CA ILE A 79 4.04 -8.82 6.51
C ILE A 79 5.10 -9.92 6.44
N GLU A 80 5.14 -10.69 5.35
CA GLU A 80 6.14 -11.74 5.12
C GLU A 80 7.58 -11.18 5.04
N ALA A 81 7.74 -9.97 4.48
CA ALA A 81 9.02 -9.25 4.45
C ALA A 81 9.45 -8.68 5.82
N GLY A 82 8.59 -8.80 6.84
CA GLY A 82 8.85 -8.39 8.22
C GLY A 82 8.47 -6.94 8.52
N ALA A 83 7.54 -6.35 7.78
CA ALA A 83 7.00 -5.02 8.08
C ALA A 83 6.42 -4.98 9.51
N LYS A 84 6.73 -3.92 10.25
CA LYS A 84 6.36 -3.81 11.68
C LYS A 84 5.12 -2.96 11.94
N ASP A 85 4.77 -2.07 11.02
CA ASP A 85 3.72 -1.07 11.19
C ASP A 85 2.82 -0.99 9.95
N VAL A 86 2.31 -2.15 9.52
CA VAL A 86 1.39 -2.28 8.39
C VAL A 86 0.09 -2.92 8.87
N HIS A 87 -1.05 -2.29 8.58
CA HIS A 87 -2.39 -2.68 9.04
C HIS A 87 -3.40 -2.71 7.89
N MET A 88 -4.48 -3.48 8.02
CA MET A 88 -5.62 -3.56 7.08
C MET A 88 -6.92 -3.83 7.82
#